data_AF-A0A259CK06-F1
#
_entry.id   AF-A0A259CK06-F1
#
_cell.length_a   1.000
_cell.length_b   1.000
_cell.length_c   1.000
_cell.angle_alpha   90.00
_cell.angle_beta   90.00
_cell.angle_gamma   90.00
#
_symmetry.space_group_name_H-M   'P 1'
#
loop_
_entity.id
_entity.type
_entity.pdbx_description
1 polymer ?
#
loop_
_entity_poly.entity_id
_entity_poly.type
_entity_poly.pdbx_seq_one_letter_code
_entity_poly.pdbx_strand_id
1 'polypeptide(L)'
;MKKFLILIPVGLLATAGLVWSNYGHSVTQKSVTPSTKILTEDPVKLFSLGERSVRKMIRDGDEKSISSFHSYSDALDAAIMTYTKLGIDTHDAKEMLSQYKIDNNQLTQTASLYSQKLHTYSQFEQNQEKAFQVSLDQIGLYELKVTFKNLNKARVDYIKEPSQKTQAKYEDLTNEMSKMINELYLDTSIEQPLIAYIENHAHYFETVASIYTATGLESVNRLHTNSYRIKAQLELFPKS
;
A
#
# COMPACT_ATOMS: atom_id res chain seq x y z
N MET A 1 27.95 -1.88 29.27
CA MET A 1 28.12 -1.40 27.89
C MET A 1 26.83 -1.71 27.12
N LYS A 2 25.98 -0.70 26.92
CA LYS A 2 24.64 -0.84 26.30
C LYS A 2 24.74 -0.54 24.81
N LYS A 3 24.37 -1.51 23.95
CA LYS A 3 24.25 -1.30 22.51
C LYS A 3 22.86 -0.71 22.23
N PHE A 4 22.84 0.53 21.73
CA PHE A 4 21.67 1.16 21.13
C PHE A 4 21.44 0.54 19.74
N LEU A 5 20.25 0.00 19.49
CA LEU A 5 19.76 -0.28 18.14
C LEU A 5 18.73 0.78 17.80
N ILE A 6 19.12 1.65 16.89
CA ILE A 6 18.32 2.74 16.33
C ILE A 6 17.33 2.12 15.31
N LEU A 7 16.05 2.34 15.56
CA LEU A 7 14.94 2.10 14.63
C LEU A 7 15.05 3.08 13.45
N ILE A 8 15.05 2.57 12.22
CA ILE A 8 14.99 3.37 11.01
C ILE A 8 13.52 3.70 10.71
N PRO A 9 13.09 4.97 10.65
CA PRO A 9 11.79 5.34 10.11
C PRO A 9 11.86 5.37 8.58
N VAL A 10 11.00 4.59 7.92
CA VAL A 10 10.86 4.61 6.46
C VAL A 10 9.94 5.75 6.07
N GLY A 11 10.52 6.86 5.65
CA GLY A 11 9.83 7.99 5.03
C GLY A 11 10.79 8.75 4.10
N LEU A 12 10.36 8.92 2.84
CA LEU A 12 10.89 9.80 1.79
C LEU A 12 12.37 9.70 1.39
N LEU A 13 12.61 9.32 0.13
CA LEU A 13 13.47 10.09 -0.79
C LEU A 13 13.00 9.85 -2.22
N ALA A 14 12.39 10.87 -2.81
CA ALA A 14 12.32 11.08 -4.25
C ALA A 14 13.30 12.22 -4.57
N THR A 15 14.24 12.00 -5.48
CA THR A 15 14.97 13.06 -6.18
C THR A 15 15.31 12.59 -7.60
N ALA A 16 15.14 13.52 -8.52
CA ALA A 16 15.12 13.41 -9.97
C ALA A 16 16.49 13.19 -10.64
N GLY A 17 16.46 12.82 -11.94
CA GLY A 17 17.31 13.48 -12.94
C GLY A 17 18.00 12.61 -14.01
N LEU A 18 17.70 12.96 -15.27
CA LEU A 18 18.55 12.98 -16.48
C LEU A 18 18.47 11.84 -17.52
N VAL A 19 17.70 12.16 -18.57
CA VAL A 19 17.88 11.77 -19.98
C VAL A 19 19.19 12.37 -20.49
N TRP A 20 19.92 11.69 -21.39
CA TRP A 20 20.72 12.26 -22.50
C TRP A 20 20.80 11.24 -23.65
N SER A 21 20.78 11.73 -24.89
CA SER A 21 20.73 11.00 -26.16
C SER A 21 22.02 11.13 -26.98
N ASN A 22 22.35 10.06 -27.72
CA ASN A 22 23.18 9.88 -28.94
C ASN A 22 24.64 10.41 -28.96
N TYR A 23 25.66 9.84 -29.61
CA TYR A 23 25.80 9.23 -30.96
C TYR A 23 27.14 8.47 -31.09
N GLY A 24 27.25 7.50 -32.02
CA GLY A 24 28.55 7.01 -32.53
C GLY A 24 28.54 5.61 -33.20
N HIS A 25 28.65 5.56 -34.54
CA HIS A 25 28.74 4.34 -35.36
C HIS A 25 30.20 3.83 -35.52
N SER A 26 30.42 2.51 -35.57
CA SER A 26 30.95 1.78 -36.75
C SER A 26 31.15 0.28 -36.45
N VAL A 27 31.14 -0.51 -37.53
CA VAL A 27 30.81 -1.94 -37.63
C VAL A 27 32.04 -2.84 -37.59
N THR A 28 31.91 -4.03 -36.98
CA THR A 28 32.54 -5.26 -37.50
C THR A 28 31.75 -6.50 -37.07
N GLN A 29 31.25 -7.26 -38.05
CA GLN A 29 30.57 -8.55 -37.82
C GLN A 29 31.57 -9.66 -37.56
N LYS A 30 31.39 -10.38 -36.44
CA LYS A 30 31.69 -11.82 -36.34
C LYS A 30 30.50 -12.49 -35.67
N SER A 31 29.93 -13.45 -36.36
CA SER A 31 28.85 -14.32 -35.90
C SER A 31 29.29 -15.17 -34.72
N VAL A 32 28.35 -15.46 -33.81
CA VAL A 32 28.01 -16.79 -33.25
C VAL A 32 27.06 -16.58 -32.07
N THR A 33 25.87 -17.18 -32.22
CA THR A 33 24.77 -17.35 -31.25
C THR A 33 24.11 -16.08 -30.70
N PRO A 34 22.84 -15.77 -31.06
CA PRO A 34 22.06 -14.89 -30.21
C PRO A 34 21.79 -15.69 -28.93
N SER A 35 22.58 -15.44 -27.88
CA SER A 35 22.08 -15.66 -26.54
C SER A 35 20.86 -14.75 -26.45
N THR A 36 19.67 -15.32 -26.55
CA THR A 36 18.43 -14.63 -26.21
C THR A 36 18.55 -14.33 -24.72
N LYS A 37 19.22 -13.22 -24.38
CA LYS A 37 18.92 -12.49 -23.16
C LYS A 37 17.52 -11.96 -23.36
N ILE A 38 16.55 -12.86 -23.18
CA ILE A 38 15.21 -12.46 -22.80
C ILE A 38 15.43 -11.86 -21.41
N LEU A 39 15.70 -10.56 -21.34
CA LEU A 39 15.53 -9.82 -20.10
C LEU A 39 14.02 -9.71 -19.90
N THR A 40 13.38 -10.83 -19.57
CA THR A 40 12.09 -10.82 -18.90
C THR A 40 12.33 -10.11 -17.59
N GLU A 41 11.63 -9.00 -17.37
CA GLU A 41 11.62 -8.37 -16.07
C GLU A 41 11.28 -9.43 -15.01
N ASP A 42 11.98 -9.37 -13.88
CA ASP A 42 11.83 -10.30 -12.77
C ASP A 42 10.34 -10.42 -12.37
N PRO A 43 9.71 -11.61 -12.47
CA PRO A 43 8.31 -11.81 -12.10
C PRO A 43 7.98 -11.34 -10.68
N VAL A 44 8.91 -11.52 -9.73
CA VAL A 44 8.73 -11.08 -8.34
C VAL A 44 8.65 -9.56 -8.26
N LYS A 45 9.47 -8.86 -9.06
CA LYS A 45 9.47 -7.40 -9.16
C LYS A 45 8.17 -6.90 -9.78
N LEU A 46 7.73 -7.50 -10.90
CA LEU A 46 6.47 -7.16 -11.57
C LEU A 46 5.27 -7.33 -10.63
N PHE A 47 5.19 -8.46 -9.94
CA PHE A 47 4.15 -8.72 -8.95
C PHE A 47 4.16 -7.65 -7.84
N SER A 48 5.33 -7.38 -7.26
CA SER A 48 5.49 -6.38 -6.19
C SER A 48 5.12 -4.96 -6.61
N LEU A 49 5.33 -4.61 -7.88
CA LEU A 49 4.91 -3.33 -8.46
C LEU A 49 3.38 -3.25 -8.59
N GLY A 50 2.75 -4.32 -9.08
CA GLY A 50 1.28 -4.44 -9.09
C GLY A 50 0.66 -4.28 -7.70
N GLU A 51 1.19 -4.96 -6.70
CA GLU A 51 0.72 -4.83 -5.31
C GLU A 51 0.85 -3.39 -4.78
N ARG A 52 1.96 -2.73 -5.12
CA ARG A 52 2.20 -1.34 -4.70
C ARG A 52 1.20 -0.40 -5.35
N SER A 53 0.84 -0.63 -6.61
CA SER A 53 -0.20 0.11 -7.30
C SER A 53 -1.57 -0.04 -6.62
N VAL A 54 -1.99 -1.27 -6.29
CA VAL A 54 -3.26 -1.48 -5.55
C VAL A 54 -3.22 -0.77 -4.18
N ARG A 55 -2.11 -0.87 -3.44
CA ARG A 55 -1.96 -0.16 -2.16
C ARG A 55 -2.05 1.35 -2.30
N LYS A 56 -1.48 1.94 -3.35
CA LYS A 56 -1.59 3.39 -3.61
C LYS A 56 -3.03 3.81 -3.91
N MET A 57 -3.77 2.99 -4.65
CA MET A 57 -5.18 3.25 -4.90
C MET A 57 -5.98 3.27 -3.59
N ILE A 58 -5.82 2.25 -2.74
CA ILE A 58 -6.55 2.12 -1.47
C ILE A 58 -6.11 3.19 -0.46
N ARG A 59 -4.83 3.56 -0.45
CA ARG A 59 -4.27 4.52 0.53
C ARG A 59 -4.51 5.98 0.14
N ASP A 60 -4.33 6.31 -1.14
CA ASP A 60 -4.23 7.69 -1.59
C ASP A 60 -5.33 8.08 -2.59
N GLY A 61 -6.22 7.14 -2.95
CA GLY A 61 -7.22 7.35 -3.99
C GLY A 61 -6.62 7.56 -5.38
N ASP A 62 -5.38 7.10 -5.61
CA ASP A 62 -4.67 7.32 -6.88
C ASP A 62 -5.20 6.42 -8.00
N GLU A 63 -6.19 6.90 -8.74
CA GLU A 63 -6.81 6.17 -9.85
C GLU A 63 -5.82 5.75 -10.95
N LYS A 64 -4.73 6.53 -11.16
CA LYS A 64 -3.69 6.16 -12.13
C LYS A 64 -2.94 4.90 -11.73
N SER A 65 -3.00 4.54 -10.46
CA SER A 65 -2.45 3.27 -10.00
C SER A 65 -3.27 2.06 -10.48
N ILE A 66 -4.54 2.21 -10.87
CA ILE A 66 -5.34 1.11 -11.44
C ILE A 66 -4.76 0.68 -12.80
N SER A 67 -4.50 1.63 -13.69
CA SER A 67 -3.89 1.32 -14.99
C SER A 67 -2.48 0.75 -14.84
N SER A 68 -1.72 1.24 -13.85
CA SER A 68 -0.41 0.68 -13.50
C SER A 68 -0.52 -0.77 -13.03
N PHE A 69 -1.49 -1.10 -12.19
CA PHE A 69 -1.75 -2.48 -11.74
C PHE A 69 -2.01 -3.41 -12.93
N HIS A 70 -2.90 -3.02 -13.85
CA HIS A 70 -3.18 -3.81 -15.05
C HIS A 70 -1.92 -3.99 -15.91
N SER A 71 -1.16 -2.93 -16.16
CA SER A 71 0.07 -3.01 -16.94
C SER A 71 1.11 -3.96 -16.33
N TYR A 72 1.33 -3.93 -15.00
CA TYR A 72 2.23 -4.86 -14.33
C TYR A 72 1.70 -6.29 -14.33
N SER A 73 0.38 -6.46 -14.22
CA SER A 73 -0.28 -7.77 -14.31
C SER A 73 -0.12 -8.41 -15.69
N ASP A 74 -0.24 -7.63 -16.76
CA ASP A 74 -0.06 -8.10 -18.14
C ASP A 74 1.41 -8.43 -18.44
N ALA A 75 2.32 -7.59 -17.96
CA ALA A 75 3.76 -7.85 -18.05
C ALA A 75 4.15 -9.12 -17.28
N LEU A 76 3.54 -9.36 -16.11
CA LEU A 76 3.75 -10.58 -15.32
C LEU A 76 3.29 -11.83 -16.08
N ASP A 77 2.13 -11.78 -16.75
CA ASP A 77 1.67 -12.90 -17.57
C ASP A 77 2.63 -13.21 -18.72
N ALA A 78 3.14 -12.17 -19.38
CA ALA A 78 4.13 -12.32 -20.45
C ALA A 78 5.45 -12.94 -19.92
N ALA A 79 5.90 -12.52 -18.74
CA ALA A 79 7.09 -13.07 -18.09
C ALA A 79 6.89 -14.56 -17.76
N ILE A 80 5.77 -14.91 -17.09
CA ILE A 80 5.45 -16.30 -16.75
C ILE A 80 5.33 -17.17 -18.00
N MET A 81 4.72 -16.67 -19.08
CA MET A 81 4.61 -17.40 -20.34
C MET A 81 5.98 -17.72 -20.95
N THR A 82 6.97 -16.85 -20.76
CA THR A 82 8.35 -17.12 -21.19
C THR A 82 8.92 -18.31 -20.42
N TYR A 83 8.76 -18.35 -19.10
CA TYR A 83 9.18 -19.49 -18.28
C TYR A 83 8.47 -20.79 -18.67
N THR A 84 7.16 -20.75 -18.99
CA THR A 84 6.45 -21.91 -19.53
C THR A 84 7.09 -22.43 -20.82
N LYS A 85 7.46 -21.54 -21.76
CA LYS A 85 8.11 -21.92 -23.02
C LYS A 85 9.50 -22.52 -22.82
N LEU A 86 10.17 -22.17 -21.71
CA LEU A 86 11.45 -22.75 -21.30
C LEU A 86 11.30 -24.10 -20.58
N GLY A 87 10.09 -24.66 -20.50
CA GLY A 87 9.81 -25.95 -19.87
C GLY A 87 9.74 -25.91 -18.34
N ILE A 88 9.65 -24.71 -17.75
CA ILE A 88 9.51 -24.54 -16.30
C ILE A 88 8.04 -24.70 -15.93
N ASP A 89 7.78 -25.45 -14.87
CA ASP A 89 6.42 -25.60 -14.36
C ASP A 89 5.94 -24.26 -13.79
N THR A 90 4.79 -23.81 -14.31
CA THR A 90 4.18 -22.52 -14.00
C THR A 90 2.70 -22.68 -13.65
N HIS A 91 2.21 -23.91 -13.52
CA HIS A 91 0.78 -24.19 -13.33
C HIS A 91 0.23 -23.52 -12.08
N ASP A 92 0.83 -23.81 -10.92
CA ASP A 92 0.46 -23.25 -9.61
C ASP A 92 0.49 -21.72 -9.60
N ALA A 93 1.54 -21.12 -10.17
CA ALA A 93 1.69 -19.67 -10.22
C ALA A 93 0.57 -19.02 -11.04
N LYS A 94 0.21 -19.61 -12.19
CA LYS A 94 -0.87 -19.11 -13.06
C LYS A 94 -2.24 -19.24 -12.39
N GLU A 95 -2.51 -20.37 -11.74
CA GLU A 95 -3.77 -20.59 -11.02
C GLU A 95 -3.94 -19.56 -9.90
N MET A 96 -2.93 -19.40 -9.04
CA MET A 96 -2.99 -18.44 -7.94
C MET A 96 -3.11 -16.99 -8.44
N LEU A 97 -2.40 -16.63 -9.52
CA LEU A 97 -2.49 -15.30 -10.12
C LEU A 97 -3.85 -15.01 -10.73
N SER A 98 -4.49 -16.01 -11.36
CA SER A 98 -5.83 -15.83 -11.93
C SER A 98 -6.83 -15.40 -10.86
N GLN A 99 -6.90 -16.12 -9.74
CA GLN A 99 -7.79 -15.77 -8.64
C GLN A 99 -7.41 -14.42 -8.00
N TYR A 100 -6.11 -14.18 -7.80
CA TYR A 100 -5.62 -12.91 -7.25
C TYR A 100 -6.02 -11.70 -8.11
N LYS A 101 -6.00 -11.83 -9.44
CA LYS A 101 -6.43 -10.76 -10.35
C LYS A 101 -7.93 -10.51 -10.26
N ILE A 102 -8.74 -11.56 -10.19
CA ILE A 102 -10.19 -11.44 -10.02
C ILE A 102 -10.51 -10.66 -8.74
N ASP A 103 -9.93 -11.09 -7.62
CA ASP A 103 -10.17 -10.47 -6.32
C ASP A 103 -9.66 -9.01 -6.30
N ASN A 104 -8.50 -8.71 -6.91
CA ASN A 104 -7.99 -7.34 -7.00
C ASN A 104 -8.80 -6.45 -7.94
N ASN A 105 -9.34 -7.00 -9.03
CA ASN A 105 -10.21 -6.25 -9.94
C ASN A 105 -11.47 -5.81 -9.20
N GLN A 106 -12.07 -6.70 -8.40
CA GLN A 106 -13.21 -6.33 -7.55
C GLN A 106 -12.83 -5.26 -6.52
N LEU A 107 -11.70 -5.43 -5.83
CA LEU A 107 -11.21 -4.46 -4.83
C LEU A 107 -10.95 -3.08 -5.45
N THR A 108 -10.25 -3.02 -6.58
CA THR A 108 -9.90 -1.77 -7.26
C THR A 108 -11.10 -1.09 -7.91
N GLN A 109 -12.04 -1.85 -8.48
CA GLN A 109 -13.33 -1.32 -8.96
C GLN A 109 -14.13 -0.72 -7.81
N THR A 110 -14.24 -1.42 -6.69
CA THR A 110 -14.93 -0.89 -5.50
C THR A 110 -14.23 0.37 -4.99
N ALA A 111 -12.91 0.35 -4.86
CA ALA A 111 -12.12 1.49 -4.41
C ALA A 111 -12.26 2.72 -5.32
N SER A 112 -12.44 2.52 -6.63
CA SER A 112 -12.61 3.62 -7.59
C SER A 112 -13.84 4.48 -7.29
N LEU A 113 -14.88 3.90 -6.71
CA LEU A 113 -16.08 4.63 -6.29
C LEU A 113 -15.82 5.60 -5.12
N TYR A 114 -14.70 5.43 -4.42
CA TYR A 114 -14.32 6.20 -3.23
C TYR A 114 -13.01 6.99 -3.43
N SER A 115 -12.43 6.96 -4.63
CA SER A 115 -11.11 7.53 -4.94
C SER A 115 -10.98 8.99 -4.51
N GLN A 116 -11.95 9.83 -4.85
CA GLN A 116 -11.95 11.25 -4.53
C GLN A 116 -11.98 11.50 -3.01
N LYS A 117 -12.76 10.70 -2.26
CA LYS A 117 -12.82 10.79 -0.80
C LYS A 117 -11.49 10.39 -0.18
N LEU A 118 -10.94 9.23 -0.57
CA LEU A 118 -9.63 8.76 -0.12
C LEU A 118 -8.54 9.79 -0.41
N HIS A 119 -8.54 10.36 -1.61
CA HIS A 119 -7.58 11.39 -2.00
C HIS A 119 -7.67 12.62 -1.10
N THR A 120 -8.89 13.12 -0.88
CA THR A 120 -9.14 14.29 -0.02
C THR A 120 -8.66 14.04 1.40
N TYR A 121 -9.04 12.91 2.00
CA TYR A 121 -8.66 12.60 3.38
C TYR A 121 -7.16 12.31 3.53
N SER A 122 -6.55 11.60 2.57
CA SER A 122 -5.10 11.34 2.56
C SER A 122 -4.29 12.63 2.42
N GLN A 123 -4.70 13.55 1.54
CA GLN A 123 -4.06 14.87 1.40
C GLN A 123 -4.20 15.69 2.69
N PHE A 124 -5.38 15.67 3.32
CA PHE A 124 -5.56 16.33 4.61
C PHE A 124 -4.61 15.76 5.66
N GLU A 125 -4.54 14.43 5.84
CA GLU A 125 -3.62 13.80 6.79
C GLU A 125 -2.17 14.22 6.51
N GLN A 126 -1.71 14.11 5.26
CA GLN A 126 -0.33 14.46 4.89
C GLN A 126 0.03 15.91 5.22
N ASN A 127 -0.92 16.83 5.04
CA ASN A 127 -0.70 18.26 5.28
C ASN A 127 -0.78 18.64 6.76
N GLN A 128 -1.59 17.93 7.56
CA GLN A 128 -1.89 18.29 8.94
C GLN A 128 -1.19 17.41 9.99
N GLU A 129 -0.67 16.23 9.63
CA GLU A 129 -0.12 15.25 10.57
C GLU A 129 0.99 15.85 11.44
N LYS A 130 1.92 16.62 10.84
CA LYS A 130 3.01 17.23 11.60
C LYS A 130 2.50 18.24 12.62
N ALA A 131 1.55 19.10 12.23
CA ALA A 131 0.98 20.09 13.12
C ALA A 131 0.22 19.41 14.27
N PHE A 132 -0.57 18.37 13.94
CA PHE A 132 -1.28 17.56 14.91
C PHE A 132 -0.34 16.91 15.94
N GLN A 133 0.74 16.27 15.48
CA GLN A 133 1.75 15.65 16.37
C GLN A 133 2.41 16.69 17.29
N VAL A 134 2.74 17.88 16.77
CA VAL A 134 3.29 18.98 17.59
C VAL A 134 2.28 19.41 18.65
N SER A 135 1.01 19.57 18.31
CA SER A 135 -0.03 19.93 19.28
C SER A 135 -0.22 18.87 20.36
N LEU A 136 -0.25 17.58 19.98
CA LEU A 136 -0.26 16.47 20.94
C LEU A 136 0.95 16.51 21.88
N ASP A 137 2.12 16.85 21.35
CA ASP A 137 3.34 16.94 22.13
C ASP A 137 3.32 18.12 23.12
N GLN A 138 2.79 19.26 22.69
CA GLN A 138 2.65 20.47 23.52
C GLN A 138 1.63 20.32 24.65
N ILE A 139 0.51 19.62 24.41
CA ILE A 139 -0.45 19.26 25.48
C ILE A 139 0.23 18.41 26.55
N GLY A 140 1.13 17.51 26.13
CA GLY A 140 1.95 16.73 27.06
C GLY A 140 1.21 15.63 27.82
N LEU A 141 -0.09 15.40 27.56
CA LEU A 141 -0.86 14.33 28.18
C LEU A 141 -0.43 12.98 27.62
N TYR A 142 0.07 12.11 28.49
CA TYR A 142 0.63 10.80 28.10
C TYR A 142 -0.43 9.89 27.48
N GLU A 143 -1.61 9.85 28.08
CA GLU A 143 -2.77 9.05 27.66
C GLU A 143 -3.15 9.39 26.21
N LEU A 144 -3.21 10.68 25.87
CA LEU A 144 -3.56 11.14 24.53
C LEU A 144 -2.55 10.65 23.46
N LYS A 145 -1.25 10.71 23.77
CA LYS A 145 -0.20 10.19 22.88
C LYS A 145 -0.28 8.68 22.71
N VAL A 146 -0.53 7.95 23.80
CA VAL A 146 -0.67 6.49 23.78
C VAL A 146 -1.90 6.07 22.97
N THR A 147 -3.03 6.73 23.17
CA THR A 147 -4.27 6.42 22.43
C THR A 147 -4.11 6.73 20.95
N PHE A 148 -3.45 7.83 20.56
CA PHE A 148 -3.15 8.08 19.14
C PHE A 148 -2.26 7.00 18.52
N LYS A 149 -1.23 6.53 19.25
CA LYS A 149 -0.38 5.42 18.80
C LYS A 149 -1.18 4.13 18.65
N ASN A 150 -2.07 3.84 19.60
CA ASN A 150 -2.95 2.68 19.55
C ASN A 150 -3.96 2.77 18.41
N LEU A 151 -4.50 3.95 18.14
CA LEU A 151 -5.41 4.23 17.02
C LEU A 151 -4.72 3.92 15.67
N ASN A 152 -3.50 4.43 15.48
CA ASN A 152 -2.70 4.12 14.29
C ASN A 152 -2.40 2.61 14.16
N LYS A 153 -2.12 1.94 15.29
CA LYS A 153 -1.93 0.49 15.30
C LYS A 153 -3.22 -0.24 14.91
N ALA A 154 -4.38 0.16 15.45
CA ALA A 154 -5.67 -0.44 15.12
C ALA A 154 -6.00 -0.27 13.63
N ARG A 155 -5.71 0.89 13.03
CA ARG A 155 -5.82 1.12 11.59
C ARG A 155 -4.96 0.13 10.79
N VAL A 156 -3.70 -0.05 11.17
CA VAL A 156 -2.77 -0.98 10.50
C VAL A 156 -3.22 -2.43 10.67
N ASP A 157 -3.68 -2.81 11.88
CA ASP A 157 -4.18 -4.15 12.17
C ASP A 157 -5.40 -4.47 11.28
N TYR A 158 -6.35 -3.53 11.16
CA TYR A 158 -7.50 -3.67 10.26
C TYR A 158 -7.10 -3.80 8.79
N ILE A 159 -6.16 -2.97 8.31
CA ILE A 159 -5.71 -3.04 6.91
C ILE A 159 -5.05 -4.40 6.61
N LYS A 160 -4.38 -5.02 7.58
CA LYS A 160 -3.74 -6.33 7.40
C LYS A 160 -4.73 -7.49 7.47
N GLU A 161 -5.61 -7.46 8.47
CA GLU A 161 -6.54 -8.54 8.78
C GLU A 161 -7.91 -7.95 9.11
N PRO A 162 -8.67 -7.51 8.10
CA PRO A 162 -9.93 -6.84 8.33
C PRO A 162 -10.98 -7.78 8.94
N SER A 163 -11.55 -7.31 10.04
CA SER A 163 -12.61 -7.98 10.78
C SER A 163 -13.47 -6.95 11.53
N GLN A 164 -14.70 -7.34 11.90
CA GLN A 164 -15.56 -6.52 12.75
C GLN A 164 -14.88 -6.16 14.09
N LYS A 165 -14.11 -7.09 14.66
CA LYS A 165 -13.36 -6.87 15.90
C LYS A 165 -12.32 -5.77 15.77
N THR A 166 -11.53 -5.81 14.69
CA THR A 166 -10.50 -4.77 14.43
C THR A 166 -11.12 -3.42 14.09
N GLN A 167 -12.31 -3.42 13.48
CA GLN A 167 -13.06 -2.20 13.19
C GLN A 167 -13.60 -1.55 14.46
N ALA A 168 -14.32 -2.30 15.30
CA ALA A 168 -14.85 -1.80 16.57
C ALA A 168 -13.75 -1.25 17.47
N LYS A 169 -12.59 -1.93 17.53
CA LYS A 169 -11.42 -1.44 18.27
C LYS A 169 -10.95 -0.07 17.79
N TYR A 170 -10.98 0.18 16.48
CA TYR A 170 -10.59 1.48 15.93
C TYR A 170 -11.62 2.56 16.30
N GLU A 171 -12.92 2.25 16.17
CA GLU A 171 -14.02 3.15 16.53
C GLU A 171 -13.95 3.52 18.02
N ASP A 172 -13.73 2.55 18.90
CA ASP A 172 -13.56 2.77 20.35
C ASP A 172 -12.40 3.73 20.65
N LEU A 173 -11.24 3.52 20.04
CA LEU A 173 -10.06 4.38 20.23
C LEU A 173 -10.26 5.79 19.68
N THR A 174 -11.01 5.93 18.58
CA THR A 174 -11.36 7.23 18.01
C THR A 174 -12.24 8.01 18.98
N ASN A 175 -13.28 7.36 19.49
CA ASN A 175 -14.20 7.95 20.47
C ASN A 175 -13.51 8.31 21.77
N GLU A 176 -12.64 7.43 22.28
CA GLU A 176 -11.81 7.69 23.47
C GLU A 176 -10.92 8.92 23.27
N MET A 177 -10.27 9.03 22.11
CA MET A 177 -9.39 10.14 21.80
C MET A 177 -10.15 11.47 21.69
N SER A 178 -11.27 11.50 20.95
CA SER A 178 -12.11 12.69 20.84
C SER A 178 -12.65 13.12 22.21
N LYS A 179 -13.07 12.17 23.04
CA LYS A 179 -13.51 12.44 24.41
C LYS A 179 -12.41 13.07 25.25
N MET A 180 -11.20 12.51 25.22
CA MET A 180 -10.06 13.09 25.94
C MET A 180 -9.74 14.50 25.49
N ILE A 181 -9.77 14.78 24.18
CA ILE A 181 -9.52 16.14 23.66
C ILE A 181 -10.58 17.12 24.20
N ASN A 182 -11.86 16.75 24.15
CA ASN A 182 -12.94 17.60 24.64
C ASN A 182 -12.89 17.83 26.16
N GLU A 183 -12.46 16.83 26.93
CA GLU A 183 -12.33 16.93 28.40
C GLU A 183 -11.12 17.74 28.86
N LEU A 184 -10.21 18.11 27.94
CA LEU A 184 -9.09 19.02 28.25
C LEU A 184 -9.52 20.50 28.30
N TYR A 185 -10.73 20.84 27.84
CA TYR A 185 -11.26 22.22 27.81
C TYR A 185 -10.25 23.20 27.21
N LEU A 186 -9.66 22.83 26.08
CA LEU A 186 -8.66 23.64 25.40
C LEU A 186 -9.31 24.87 24.75
N ASP A 187 -8.50 25.90 24.51
CA ASP A 187 -8.95 27.02 23.67
C ASP A 187 -9.40 26.49 22.30
N THR A 188 -10.48 27.07 21.76
CA THR A 188 -11.07 26.63 20.48
C THR A 188 -10.07 26.63 19.33
N SER A 189 -9.10 27.53 19.34
CA SER A 189 -8.02 27.61 18.33
C SER A 189 -7.05 26.41 18.38
N ILE A 190 -7.02 25.67 19.48
CA ILE A 190 -6.20 24.46 19.68
C ILE A 190 -7.08 23.21 19.55
N GLU A 191 -8.27 23.22 20.14
CA GLU A 191 -9.19 22.08 20.14
C GLU A 191 -9.68 21.73 18.73
N GLN A 192 -10.16 22.72 17.97
CA GLN A 192 -10.79 22.49 16.66
C GLN A 192 -9.84 21.82 15.66
N PRO A 193 -8.57 22.23 15.51
CA PRO A 193 -7.63 21.52 14.66
C PRO A 193 -7.37 20.06 15.08
N LEU A 194 -7.36 19.77 16.39
CA LEU A 194 -7.16 18.41 16.90
C LEU A 194 -8.36 17.53 16.56
N ILE A 195 -9.58 18.02 16.82
CA ILE A 195 -10.82 17.31 16.51
C ILE A 195 -10.95 17.10 15.01
N ALA A 196 -10.73 18.13 14.19
CA ALA A 196 -10.79 18.02 12.74
C ALA A 196 -9.81 16.97 12.19
N TYR A 197 -8.63 16.83 12.80
CA TYR A 197 -7.69 15.77 12.42
C TYR A 197 -8.20 14.38 12.76
N ILE A 198 -8.78 14.19 13.96
CA ILE A 198 -9.35 12.89 14.36
C ILE A 198 -10.58 12.52 13.53
N GLU A 199 -11.45 13.48 13.23
CA GLU A 199 -12.60 13.27 12.35
C GLU A 199 -12.16 12.89 10.93
N ASN A 200 -11.16 13.57 10.37
CA ASN A 200 -10.61 13.20 9.06
C ASN A 200 -9.98 11.79 9.08
N HIS A 201 -9.25 11.44 10.13
CA HIS A 201 -8.66 10.11 10.31
C HIS A 201 -9.75 9.03 10.38
N ALA A 202 -10.84 9.30 11.12
CA ALA A 202 -12.02 8.44 11.17
C ALA A 202 -12.70 8.27 9.81
N HIS A 203 -12.96 9.36 9.09
CA HIS A 203 -13.58 9.31 7.76
C HIS A 203 -12.73 8.58 6.72
N TYR A 204 -11.41 8.76 6.77
CA TYR A 204 -10.49 7.96 5.96
C TYR A 204 -10.67 6.47 6.25
N PHE A 205 -10.64 6.09 7.53
CA PHE A 205 -10.79 4.69 7.92
C PHE A 205 -12.14 4.11 7.55
N GLU A 206 -13.24 4.81 7.80
CA GLU A 206 -14.60 4.42 7.40
C GLU A 206 -14.70 4.20 5.89
N THR A 207 -14.02 5.02 5.11
CA THR A 207 -13.96 4.87 3.65
C THR A 207 -13.24 3.57 3.28
N VAL A 208 -12.08 3.29 3.87
CA VAL A 208 -11.36 2.01 3.64
C VAL A 208 -12.20 0.82 4.11
N ALA A 209 -12.83 0.90 5.27
CA ALA A 209 -13.67 -0.15 5.83
C ALA A 209 -14.90 -0.43 4.94
N SER A 210 -15.49 0.62 4.36
CA SER A 210 -16.57 0.50 3.38
C SER A 210 -16.13 -0.23 2.12
N ILE A 211 -14.94 0.10 1.59
CA ILE A 211 -14.36 -0.58 0.42
C ILE A 211 -14.15 -2.07 0.72
N TYR A 212 -13.57 -2.39 1.87
CA TYR A 212 -13.29 -3.78 2.25
C TYR A 212 -14.57 -4.57 2.50
N THR A 213 -15.57 -3.96 3.13
CA THR A 213 -16.87 -4.59 3.37
C THR A 213 -17.61 -4.84 2.06
N ALA A 214 -17.64 -3.87 1.14
CA ALA A 214 -18.27 -4.01 -0.17
C ALA A 214 -17.54 -5.01 -1.09
N THR A 215 -16.22 -5.14 -0.95
CA THR A 215 -15.42 -6.19 -1.63
C THR A 215 -15.65 -7.57 -0.99
N GLY A 216 -16.00 -7.60 0.30
CA GLY A 216 -16.10 -8.79 1.13
C GLY A 216 -14.81 -9.04 1.92
N LEU A 217 -14.89 -9.02 3.25
CA LEU A 217 -13.72 -9.14 4.13
C LEU A 217 -12.92 -10.44 3.91
N GLU A 218 -13.61 -11.55 3.65
CA GLU A 218 -12.98 -12.83 3.31
C GLU A 218 -12.18 -12.76 2.01
N SER A 219 -12.69 -12.03 1.01
CA SER A 219 -12.00 -11.80 -0.27
C SER A 219 -10.72 -11.01 -0.06
N VAL A 220 -10.77 -9.95 0.75
CA VAL A 220 -9.59 -9.14 1.11
C VAL A 220 -8.57 -9.95 1.92
N ASN A 221 -9.01 -10.76 2.88
CA ASN A 221 -8.11 -11.64 3.64
C ASN A 221 -7.43 -12.69 2.73
N ARG A 222 -8.18 -13.25 1.78
CA ARG A 222 -7.65 -14.18 0.78
C ARG A 222 -6.63 -13.50 -0.13
N LEU A 223 -6.87 -12.25 -0.55
CA LEU A 223 -5.90 -11.45 -1.32
C LEU A 223 -4.56 -11.32 -0.59
N HIS A 224 -4.59 -10.92 0.69
CA HIS A 224 -3.37 -10.76 1.48
C HIS A 224 -2.63 -12.09 1.64
N THR A 225 -3.35 -13.18 1.93
CA THR A 225 -2.76 -14.50 2.09
C THR A 225 -2.15 -15.02 0.77
N ASN A 226 -2.88 -14.86 -0.33
CA ASN A 226 -2.44 -15.32 -1.64
C ASN A 226 -1.25 -14.51 -2.17
N SER A 227 -1.15 -13.23 -1.83
CA SER A 227 0.02 -12.41 -2.20
C SER A 227 1.34 -13.05 -1.76
N TYR A 228 1.45 -13.46 -0.49
CA TYR A 228 2.67 -14.09 0.02
C TYR A 228 2.96 -15.42 -0.69
N ARG A 229 1.92 -16.22 -0.95
CA ARG A 229 2.06 -17.51 -1.65
C ARG A 229 2.52 -17.34 -3.10
N ILE A 230 1.93 -16.38 -3.81
CA ILE A 230 2.31 -16.05 -5.19
C ILE A 230 3.75 -15.59 -5.22
N LYS A 231 4.15 -14.67 -4.35
CA LYS A 231 5.51 -14.18 -4.30
C LYS A 231 6.52 -15.31 -4.05
N ALA A 232 6.23 -16.19 -3.09
CA ALA A 232 7.06 -17.35 -2.80
C ALA A 232 7.18 -18.30 -4.00
N GLN A 233 6.08 -18.53 -4.75
CA GLN A 233 6.13 -19.34 -5.97
C GLN A 233 6.99 -18.67 -7.06
N LEU A 234 6.79 -17.37 -7.30
CA LEU A 234 7.57 -16.63 -8.29
C LEU A 234 9.08 -16.60 -7.96
N GLU A 235 9.45 -16.64 -6.67
CA GLU A 235 10.84 -16.73 -6.23
C GLU A 235 11.51 -18.08 -6.55
N LEU A 236 10.73 -19.13 -6.85
CA LEU A 236 11.24 -20.44 -7.29
C LEU A 236 11.68 -20.43 -8.77
N PHE A 237 11.29 -19.40 -9.53
CA PHE A 237 11.68 -19.32 -10.93
C PHE A 237 13.19 -19.03 -11.03
N PRO A 238 13.87 -19.58 -12.05
CA PRO A 238 15.28 -19.29 -12.27
C PRO A 238 15.51 -17.78 -12.39
N LYS A 239 16.44 -17.27 -11.57
CA LYS A 239 16.87 -15.87 -11.62
C LYS A 239 17.73 -15.65 -12.87
N SER A 240 17.41 -14.60 -13.62
CA SER A 240 18.15 -14.17 -14.80
C SER A 240 19.50 -13.52 -14.48
#